data_AF-A0A5Y2S2B8-F1
#
_entry.id   AF-A0A5Y2S2B8-F1
#
_cell.length_a   1.000
_cell.length_b   1.000
_cell.length_c   1.000
_cell.angle_alpha   90.00
_cell.angle_beta   90.00
_cell.angle_gamma   90.00
#
_symmetry.space_group_name_H-M   'P 1'
#
loop_
_entity.id
_entity.type
_entity.pdbx_description
1 polymer ?
#
loop_
_entity_poly.entity_id
_entity_poly.type
_entity_poly.pdbx_seq_one_letter_code
_entity_poly.pdbx_strand_id
1 'polypeptide(L)'
;MMDSKELLALFNRLYEADPVAAAELVGHRVVCNESFLSSDVPFVCSKRGDGVITMGVVGFVNGIAKLGTGYVAAVYEDRKLTGFTIVGAEQ
;
A
#
# COMPACT_ATOMS: atom_id res chain seq x y z
N MET A 1 4.83 14.93 -5.84
CA MET A 1 4.12 13.85 -5.11
C MET A 1 2.76 13.71 -5.76
N MET A 2 2.35 12.48 -6.09
CA MET A 2 1.01 12.22 -6.63
C MET A 2 -0.04 12.33 -5.53
N ASP A 3 -1.24 12.74 -5.93
CA ASP A 3 -2.42 12.64 -5.06
C ASP A 3 -2.82 11.16 -4.88
N SER A 4 -3.39 10.82 -3.72
CA SER A 4 -3.90 9.46 -3.46
C SER A 4 -4.92 9.01 -4.51
N LYS A 5 -5.69 9.93 -5.11
CA LYS A 5 -6.63 9.65 -6.20
C LYS A 5 -5.93 9.24 -7.50
N GLU A 6 -4.79 9.86 -7.81
CA GLU A 6 -3.98 9.49 -8.96
C GLU A 6 -3.36 8.10 -8.76
N LEU A 7 -2.86 7.84 -7.54
CA LEU A 7 -2.35 6.53 -7.16
C LEU A 7 -3.43 5.44 -7.22
N LEU A 8 -4.61 5.71 -6.66
CA LEU A 8 -5.77 4.82 -6.73
C LEU A 8 -6.11 4.46 -8.19
N ALA A 9 -6.18 5.47 -9.06
CA ALA A 9 -6.47 5.24 -10.47
C ALA A 9 -5.41 4.36 -11.15
N LEU A 10 -4.13 4.55 -10.83
CA LEU A 10 -3.05 3.70 -11.36
C LEU A 10 -3.15 2.25 -10.87
N PHE A 11 -3.43 2.05 -9.57
CA PHE A 11 -3.57 0.71 -9.00
C PHE A 11 -4.78 -0.04 -9.57
N ASN A 12 -5.91 0.65 -9.75
CA ASN A 12 -7.08 0.03 -10.39
C ASN A 12 -6.80 -0.30 -11.85
N ARG A 13 -6.09 0.54 -12.61
CA ARG A 13 -5.65 0.19 -13.97
C ARG A 13 -4.70 -1.01 -14.01
N LEU A 14 -3.79 -1.13 -13.04
CA LEU A 14 -2.93 -2.30 -12.90
C LEU A 14 -3.76 -3.56 -12.68
N TYR A 15 -4.75 -3.49 -11.79
CA TYR A 15 -5.66 -4.61 -11.52
C TYR A 15 -6.52 -4.99 -12.73
N GLU A 16 -7.07 -4.00 -13.43
CA GLU A 16 -7.85 -4.22 -14.66
C GLU A 16 -7.02 -4.84 -15.78
N ALA A 17 -5.74 -4.47 -15.89
CA ALA A 17 -4.84 -5.00 -16.90
C ALA A 17 -4.37 -6.44 -16.59
N ASP A 18 -3.99 -6.71 -15.33
CA ASP A 18 -3.60 -8.04 -14.88
C ASP A 18 -3.90 -8.21 -13.37
N PRO A 19 -5.03 -8.85 -13.02
CA PRO A 19 -5.41 -9.03 -11.63
C PRO A 19 -4.52 -10.02 -10.88
N VAL A 20 -3.87 -10.96 -11.59
CA VAL A 20 -2.98 -11.96 -10.98
C VAL A 20 -1.67 -11.28 -10.59
N ALA A 21 -1.04 -10.56 -11.53
CA ALA A 21 0.18 -9.82 -11.24
C ALA A 21 -0.05 -8.74 -10.17
N ALA A 22 -1.21 -8.05 -10.19
CA ALA A 22 -1.57 -7.10 -9.15
C ALA A 22 -1.65 -7.76 -7.76
N ALA A 23 -2.30 -8.92 -7.66
CA ALA A 23 -2.42 -9.67 -6.42
C ALA A 23 -1.06 -10.15 -5.90
N GLU A 24 -0.19 -10.67 -6.78
CA GLU A 24 1.16 -11.09 -6.41
C GLU A 24 2.01 -9.90 -5.92
N LEU A 25 1.95 -8.77 -6.62
CA LEU A 25 2.70 -7.57 -6.26
C LEU A 25 2.27 -7.00 -4.91
N VAL A 26 0.95 -6.95 -4.63
CA VAL A 26 0.43 -6.48 -3.34
C VAL A 26 0.75 -7.47 -2.23
N GLY A 27 0.72 -8.77 -2.52
CA GLY A 27 1.08 -9.84 -1.59
C GLY A 27 2.57 -9.93 -1.28
N HIS A 28 3.43 -9.37 -2.13
CA HIS A 28 4.87 -9.38 -1.91
C HIS A 28 5.26 -8.46 -0.76
N ARG A 29 5.81 -9.06 0.29
CA ARG A 29 6.26 -8.37 1.50
C ARG A 29 7.77 -8.53 1.66
N VAL A 30 8.47 -7.41 1.82
CA VAL A 30 9.90 -7.39 2.16
C VAL A 30 10.08 -7.15 3.65
N VAL A 31 11.10 -7.77 4.23
CA VAL A 31 11.49 -7.55 5.63
C VAL A 31 12.25 -6.24 5.75
N CYS A 32 11.83 -5.39 6.67
CA CYS A 32 12.50 -4.15 7.01
C CYS A 32 13.40 -4.38 8.24
N ASN A 33 14.50 -3.64 8.31
CA ASN A 33 15.34 -3.62 9.51
C ASN A 33 14.71 -2.72 10.60
N GLU A 34 15.23 -2.82 11.83
CA GLU A 34 14.71 -2.07 12.98
C GLU A 34 14.90 -0.55 12.85
N SER A 35 15.93 -0.10 12.10
CA SER A 35 16.19 1.33 11.87
C SER A 35 15.01 2.04 11.21
N PHE A 36 14.18 1.31 10.46
CA PHE A 36 12.98 1.85 9.84
C PHE A 36 11.93 2.31 10.88
N LEU A 37 11.83 1.62 12.03
CA LEU A 37 10.90 2.00 13.10
C LEU A 37 11.25 3.32 13.79
N SER A 38 12.53 3.67 13.79
CA SER A 38 13.03 4.94 14.35
C SER A 38 13.11 6.06 13.32
N SER A 39 12.79 5.79 12.05
CA SER A 39 12.93 6.77 10.97
C SER A 39 11.65 7.60 10.78
N ASP A 40 11.82 8.83 10.32
CA ASP A 40 10.76 9.76 9.93
C ASP A 40 10.36 9.62 8.46
N VAL A 41 10.80 8.55 7.79
CA VAL A 41 10.45 8.31 6.39
C VAL A 41 8.94 8.04 6.27
N PRO A 42 8.26 8.62 5.26
CA PRO A 42 6.80 8.60 5.16
C PRO A 42 6.21 7.23 4.76
N PHE A 43 7.04 6.19 4.60
CA PHE A 43 6.61 4.88 4.14
C PHE A 43 5.83 4.11 5.21
N VAL A 44 4.80 3.38 4.77
CA VAL A 44 3.93 2.63 5.67
C VAL A 44 4.38 1.17 5.76
N CYS A 45 4.62 0.70 6.98
CA CYS A 45 4.95 -0.70 7.26
C CYS A 45 3.86 -1.39 8.08
N SER A 46 3.93 -2.71 8.13
CA SER A 46 3.10 -3.56 8.99
C SER A 46 3.98 -4.42 9.86
N LYS A 47 3.54 -4.65 11.10
CA LYS A 47 4.19 -5.57 12.03
C LYS A 47 3.44 -6.90 12.01
N ARG A 48 4.14 -7.98 11.67
CA ARG A 48 3.60 -9.35 11.73
C ARG A 48 3.45 -9.80 13.18
N GLY A 49 2.72 -10.89 13.40
CA GLY A 49 2.48 -11.45 14.75
C GLY A 49 3.73 -11.92 15.48
N ASP A 50 4.80 -12.24 14.76
CA ASP A 50 6.14 -12.57 15.28
C ASP A 50 7.02 -11.33 15.55
N GLY A 51 6.48 -10.13 15.33
CA GLY A 51 7.16 -8.87 15.53
C GLY A 51 8.00 -8.38 14.33
N VAL A 52 8.10 -9.17 13.25
CA VAL A 52 8.86 -8.79 12.06
C VAL A 52 8.16 -7.64 11.33
N ILE A 53 8.91 -6.58 11.04
CA ILE A 53 8.43 -5.44 10.27
C ILE A 53 8.53 -5.77 8.79
N THR A 54 7.44 -5.55 8.07
CA THR A 54 7.38 -5.78 6.64
C THR A 54 6.71 -4.63 5.91
N MET A 55 7.16 -4.38 4.68
CA MET A 55 6.56 -3.41 3.77
C MET A 55 6.19 -4.12 2.47
N GLY A 56 5.10 -3.70 1.84
CA GLY A 56 4.77 -4.11 0.48
C GLY A 56 4.56 -2.89 -0.42
N VAL A 57 4.21 -3.13 -1.69
CA VAL A 57 4.09 -2.06 -2.69
C VAL A 57 3.14 -0.94 -2.27
N VAL A 58 2.00 -1.26 -1.64
CA VAL A 58 1.02 -0.25 -1.21
C VAL A 58 1.61 0.66 -0.13
N GLY A 59 2.40 0.10 0.80
CA GLY A 59 3.06 0.88 1.84
C GLY A 59 4.18 1.77 1.31
N PHE A 60 4.91 1.27 0.30
CA PHE A 60 5.91 2.04 -0.42
C PHE A 60 5.26 3.23 -1.16
N VAL A 61 4.21 2.97 -1.93
CA VAL A 61 3.55 4.01 -2.74
C VAL A 61 2.84 5.05 -1.86
N ASN A 62 2.27 4.67 -0.74
CA ASN A 62 1.71 5.63 0.21
C ASN A 62 2.76 6.57 0.81
N GLY A 63 4.03 6.16 0.93
CA GLY A 63 5.10 7.06 1.37
C GLY A 63 5.48 8.14 0.36
N ILE A 64 5.09 7.99 -0.92
CA ILE A 64 5.33 9.01 -1.95
C ILE A 64 4.06 9.83 -2.28
N ALA A 65 2.94 9.51 -1.63
CA ALA A 65 1.68 10.24 -1.77
C ALA A 65 1.77 11.62 -1.11
N LYS A 66 1.02 12.58 -1.64
CA LYS A 66 0.90 13.90 -1.02
C LYS A 66 0.23 13.77 0.37
N LEU A 67 0.87 14.33 1.39
CA LEU A 67 0.32 14.36 2.76
C LEU A 67 -1.08 14.98 2.78
N GLY A 68 -1.95 14.42 3.62
CA GLY A 68 -3.34 14.89 3.79
C GLY A 68 -4.31 14.43 2.69
N THR A 69 -3.85 13.67 1.68
CA THR A 69 -4.74 13.13 0.63
C THR A 69 -5.32 11.75 0.98
N GLY A 70 -4.99 11.20 2.15
CA GLY A 70 -5.32 9.82 2.55
C GLY A 70 -4.33 8.79 2.01
N TYR A 71 -4.69 7.51 2.16
CA TYR A 71 -3.86 6.36 1.83
C TYR A 71 -4.59 5.41 0.91
N VAL A 72 -3.90 4.89 -0.11
CA VAL A 72 -4.40 3.78 -0.93
C VAL A 72 -4.40 2.51 -0.09
N ALA A 73 -5.49 1.76 -0.14
CA ALA A 73 -5.66 0.47 0.51
C ALA A 73 -6.14 -0.57 -0.50
N ALA A 74 -5.63 -1.80 -0.38
CA ALA A 74 -6.13 -2.94 -1.13
C ALA A 74 -7.44 -3.45 -0.51
N VAL A 75 -8.41 -3.78 -1.37
CA VAL A 75 -9.70 -4.34 -0.98
C VAL A 75 -9.70 -5.84 -1.27
N TYR A 76 -10.16 -6.63 -0.30
CA TYR A 76 -10.22 -8.08 -0.41
C TYR A 76 -11.61 -8.60 -0.11
N GLU A 77 -12.09 -9.53 -0.94
CA GLU A 77 -13.26 -10.35 -0.70
C GLU A 77 -12.83 -11.82 -0.76
N ASP A 78 -13.18 -12.62 0.27
CA ASP A 78 -12.77 -14.03 0.37
C ASP A 78 -11.26 -14.26 0.15
N ARG A 79 -10.42 -13.37 0.68
CA ARG A 79 -8.94 -13.34 0.53
C ARG A 79 -8.43 -13.08 -0.89
N LYS A 80 -9.30 -12.72 -1.84
CA LYS A 80 -8.93 -12.34 -3.20
C LYS A 80 -8.91 -10.82 -3.32
N LEU A 81 -7.88 -10.28 -3.97
CA LEU A 81 -7.81 -8.86 -4.30
C LEU A 81 -8.95 -8.53 -5.29
N THR A 82 -9.80 -7.57 -4.92
CA THR A 82 -10.92 -7.10 -5.77
C THR A 82 -10.74 -5.68 -6.28
N GLY A 83 -9.72 -4.97 -5.79
CA GLY A 83 -9.37 -3.64 -6.25
C GLY A 83 -8.71 -2.84 -5.14
N PHE A 84 -8.77 -1.52 -5.29
CA PHE A 84 -8.17 -0.58 -4.35
C PHE A 84 -9.17 0.53 -3.98
N THR A 85 -8.95 1.16 -2.83
CA THR A 85 -9.73 2.28 -2.30
C THR A 85 -8.82 3.31 -1.61
N ILE A 86 -9.38 4.43 -1.17
CA ILE A 86 -8.69 5.43 -0.34
C ILE A 86 -9.29 5.41 1.07
N VAL A 87 -8.44 5.48 2.07
CA VAL A 87 -8.81 5.60 3.49
C VAL A 87 -8.10 6.80 4.12
N GLY A 88 -8.68 7.38 5.18
CA GLY A 88 -8.02 8.44 5.95
C GLY A 88 -7.86 9.78 5.23
N ALA A 89 -8.62 10.03 4.16
CA ALA A 89 -8.81 11.37 3.62
C ALA A 89 -9.95 12.04 4.41
N GLU A 90 -9.75 13.29 4.84
CA GLU A 90 -10.88 14.13 5.25
C GLU A 90 -11.76 14.37 4.01
N GLN A 91 -13.07 14.13 4.16
CA GLN A 91 -14.04 14.33 3.07
C GLN A 91 -14.29 15.80 2.80
#